data_AF-A0A536FJD0-F1
#
_entry.id   AF-A0A536FJD0-F1
#
_cell.length_a   1.000
_cell.length_b   1.000
_cell.length_c   1.000
_cell.angle_alpha   90.00
_cell.angle_beta   90.00
_cell.angle_gamma   90.00
#
_symmetry.space_group_name_H-M   'P 1'
#
loop_
_entity.id
_entity.type
_entity.pdbx_description
1 polymer ?
#
loop_
_entity_poly.entity_id
_entity_poly.type
_entity_poly.pdbx_seq_one_letter_code
_entity_poly.pdbx_strand_id
1 'polypeptide(L)'
;MLFDDRVRSILPPSAGRTALLQMIARMERATETPTGGPTDLGRALAEAGRLIRRPSMMVLISDFMTPGGWQQPLSALAIRHEVVAVWITDPREGEIPDVGVVTFEDPESGEQILVDTRSAHLRARFQQAAAAQRGTIRADLLRARAAVAEMSTEAELVPQLVAFIKQREAQRSGRLARVGA
;
A
#
# COMPACT_ATOMS: atom_id res chain seq x y z
N MET A 1 8.44 -9.27 2.31
CA MET A 1 7.40 -10.18 2.84
C MET A 1 6.19 -10.00 1.95
N LEU A 2 5.58 -11.08 1.47
CA LEU A 2 4.33 -11.06 0.69
C LEU A 2 3.18 -11.44 1.60
N PHE A 3 2.03 -10.79 1.45
CA PHE A 3 0.86 -10.97 2.31
C PHE A 3 -0.45 -10.81 1.52
N ASP A 4 -1.51 -11.38 2.05
CA ASP A 4 -2.92 -11.31 1.63
C ASP A 4 -3.82 -11.40 2.89
N ASP A 5 -4.71 -12.40 3.01
CA ASP A 5 -5.37 -12.76 4.28
C ASP A 5 -4.36 -13.22 5.36
N ARG A 6 -3.14 -13.60 4.96
CA ARG A 6 -2.06 -14.02 5.85
C ARG A 6 -0.69 -13.67 5.28
N VAL A 7 0.36 -14.04 5.99
CA VAL A 7 1.73 -13.93 5.48
C VAL A 7 2.02 -15.10 4.55
N ARG A 8 2.15 -14.82 3.24
CA ARG A 8 2.43 -15.83 2.21
C ARG A 8 3.89 -16.23 2.18
N SER A 9 4.80 -15.26 2.26
CA SER A 9 6.22 -15.55 2.21
C SER A 9 7.09 -14.46 2.82
N ILE A 10 8.23 -14.87 3.38
CA ILE A 10 9.27 -13.97 3.85
C ILE A 10 10.46 -14.15 2.93
N LEU A 11 10.84 -13.05 2.27
CA LEU A 11 12.06 -12.96 1.50
C LEU A 11 13.17 -12.56 2.46
N PRO A 12 14.16 -13.42 2.72
CA PRO A 12 15.30 -13.05 3.55
C PRO A 12 16.06 -11.91 2.87
N PRO A 13 16.68 -10.99 3.64
CA PRO A 13 17.55 -9.97 3.09
C PRO A 13 18.64 -10.61 2.23
N SER A 14 18.68 -10.25 0.96
CA SER A 14 19.65 -10.78 -0.01
C SER A 14 19.93 -9.72 -1.07
N ALA A 15 21.13 -9.74 -1.64
CA ALA A 15 21.60 -8.77 -2.61
C ALA A 15 22.07 -9.43 -3.91
N GLY A 16 22.17 -8.63 -4.98
CA GLY A 16 22.65 -9.07 -6.28
C GLY A 16 21.55 -9.59 -7.22
N ARG A 17 21.95 -9.90 -8.45
CA ARG A 17 21.02 -10.28 -9.54
C ARG A 17 20.20 -11.53 -9.22
N THR A 18 20.81 -12.54 -8.60
CA THR A 18 20.12 -13.78 -8.23
C THR A 18 19.03 -13.54 -7.19
N ALA A 19 19.29 -12.71 -6.18
CA ALA A 19 18.30 -12.33 -5.17
C ALA A 19 17.09 -11.61 -5.81
N LEU A 20 17.36 -10.68 -6.73
CA LEU A 20 16.32 -9.98 -7.49
C LEU A 20 15.45 -10.95 -8.30
N LEU A 21 16.07 -11.86 -9.07
CA LEU A 21 15.34 -12.84 -9.87
C LEU A 21 14.51 -13.79 -9.00
N GLN A 22 15.04 -14.22 -7.84
CA GLN A 22 14.27 -15.02 -6.90
C GLN A 22 13.08 -14.25 -6.31
N MET A 23 13.24 -12.96 -6.04
CA MET A 23 12.15 -12.10 -5.58
C MET A 23 11.05 -12.01 -6.64
N ILE A 24 11.40 -11.69 -7.90
CA ILE A 24 10.45 -11.60 -9.01
C ILE A 24 9.71 -12.92 -9.19
N ALA A 25 10.44 -14.04 -9.29
CA ALA A 25 9.83 -15.36 -9.47
C ALA A 25 8.88 -15.75 -8.31
N ARG A 26 9.14 -15.31 -7.08
CA ARG A 26 8.22 -15.55 -5.95
C ARG A 26 7.00 -14.63 -6.00
N MET A 27 7.15 -13.40 -6.48
CA MET A 27 6.01 -12.50 -6.69
C MET A 27 5.08 -13.04 -7.77
N GLU A 28 5.61 -13.49 -8.90
CA GLU A 28 4.83 -14.12 -9.98
C GLU A 28 4.04 -15.33 -9.47
N ARG A 29 4.69 -16.28 -8.79
CA ARG A 29 3.99 -17.44 -8.20
C ARG A 29 2.92 -17.04 -7.18
N ALA A 30 3.13 -15.95 -6.44
CA ALA A 30 2.13 -15.47 -5.51
C ALA A 30 0.88 -14.94 -6.24
N THR A 31 0.98 -14.47 -7.48
CA THR A 31 -0.22 -14.06 -8.26
C THR A 31 -1.01 -15.26 -8.80
N GLU A 32 -0.39 -16.43 -8.94
CA GLU A 32 -1.04 -17.65 -9.43
C GLU A 32 -1.84 -18.39 -8.36
N THR A 33 -1.61 -18.08 -7.07
CA THR A 33 -2.28 -18.77 -5.95
C THR A 33 -3.47 -17.94 -5.46
N PRO A 34 -4.71 -18.46 -5.51
CA PRO A 34 -5.90 -17.75 -5.02
C PRO A 34 -5.74 -17.32 -3.57
N THR A 35 -6.29 -16.16 -3.21
CA THR A 35 -6.33 -15.67 -1.81
C THR A 35 -7.34 -16.48 -1.00
N GLY A 36 -7.06 -16.64 0.30
CA GLY A 36 -7.94 -17.38 1.22
C GLY A 36 -9.12 -16.56 1.77
N GLY A 37 -9.20 -15.29 1.39
CA GLY A 37 -10.15 -14.31 1.92
C GLY A 37 -9.65 -12.87 1.72
N PRO A 38 -10.35 -11.88 2.29
CA PRO A 38 -9.97 -10.47 2.18
C PRO A 38 -8.60 -10.22 2.83
N THR A 39 -7.85 -9.27 2.27
CA THR A 39 -6.53 -8.87 2.79
C THR A 39 -6.63 -8.43 4.24
N ASP A 40 -5.81 -9.03 5.13
CA ASP A 40 -5.70 -8.65 6.55
C ASP A 40 -4.31 -8.06 6.81
N LEU A 41 -4.18 -6.78 6.50
CA LEU A 41 -2.93 -6.04 6.69
C LEU A 41 -2.55 -5.95 8.18
N GLY A 42 -3.54 -5.86 9.08
CA GLY A 42 -3.28 -5.78 10.51
C GLY A 42 -2.56 -7.02 11.05
N ARG A 43 -3.05 -8.19 10.67
CA ARG A 43 -2.40 -9.46 10.98
C ARG A 43 -1.02 -9.58 10.36
N ALA A 44 -0.87 -9.21 9.08
CA ALA A 44 0.43 -9.25 8.40
C ALA A 44 1.48 -8.38 9.11
N LEU A 45 1.11 -7.16 9.53
CA LEU A 45 2.00 -6.26 10.26
C LEU A 45 2.32 -6.79 11.67
N ALA A 46 1.35 -7.37 12.37
CA ALA A 46 1.58 -7.97 13.67
C ALA A 46 2.55 -9.17 13.59
N GLU A 47 2.41 -10.01 12.56
CA GLU A 47 3.34 -11.11 12.29
C GLU A 47 4.74 -10.61 11.91
N ALA A 48 4.82 -9.57 11.06
CA ALA A 48 6.08 -8.92 10.73
C ALA A 48 6.82 -8.41 11.97
N GLY A 49 6.12 -7.79 12.93
CA GLY A 49 6.73 -7.30 14.18
C GLY A 49 7.29 -8.41 15.08
N ARG A 50 6.73 -9.62 15.02
CA ARG A 50 7.24 -10.79 15.77
C ARG A 50 8.50 -11.38 15.14
N LEU A 51 8.57 -11.36 13.81
CA LEU A 51 9.65 -11.95 13.01
C LEU A 51 10.84 -11.02 12.86
N ILE A 52 10.57 -9.73 12.60
CA ILE A 52 11.57 -8.69 12.44
C ILE A 52 11.88 -8.10 13.82
N ARG A 53 12.62 -8.88 14.61
CA ARG A 53 13.38 -8.36 15.75
C ARG A 53 14.58 -7.59 15.17
N ARG A 54 15.34 -6.77 15.88
CA ARG A 54 16.36 -5.86 15.30
C ARG A 54 15.76 -4.70 14.48
N PRO A 55 16.14 -3.46 14.80
CA PRO A 55 15.81 -2.29 13.99
C PRO A 55 16.26 -2.48 12.54
N SER A 56 15.37 -2.13 11.62
CA SER A 56 15.56 -2.28 10.18
C SER A 56 14.73 -1.25 9.43
N MET A 57 15.01 -1.08 8.14
CA MET A 57 14.12 -0.36 7.23
C MET A 57 13.06 -1.30 6.69
N MET A 58 11.80 -0.87 6.71
CA MET A 58 10.66 -1.60 6.19
C MET A 58 9.98 -0.77 5.12
N VAL A 59 9.86 -1.32 3.91
CA VAL A 59 9.09 -0.74 2.82
C VAL A 59 7.80 -1.54 2.69
N LEU A 60 6.69 -0.92 3.05
CA LEU A 60 5.34 -1.48 2.92
C LEU A 60 4.72 -0.91 1.65
N ILE A 61 4.34 -1.78 0.71
CA ILE A 61 3.67 -1.39 -0.53
C ILE A 61 2.24 -1.92 -0.46
N SER A 62 1.26 -1.03 -0.51
CA SER A 62 -0.17 -1.37 -0.44
C SER A 62 -1.02 -0.19 -0.92
N ASP A 63 -2.20 -0.47 -1.45
CA ASP A 63 -3.28 0.50 -1.67
C ASP A 63 -4.01 0.90 -0.37
N PHE A 64 -3.78 0.15 0.72
CA PHE A 64 -4.48 0.25 2.00
C PHE A 64 -6.00 0.08 1.89
N MET A 65 -6.49 -0.54 0.82
CA MET A 65 -7.90 -0.89 0.60
C MET A 65 -8.25 -2.20 1.31
N THR A 66 -8.03 -2.22 2.61
CA THR A 66 -8.22 -3.38 3.50
C THR A 66 -9.07 -2.95 4.69
N PRO A 67 -9.81 -3.87 5.34
CA PRO A 67 -10.45 -3.56 6.61
C PRO A 67 -9.48 -2.90 7.60
N GLY A 68 -10.02 -2.07 8.49
CA GLY A 68 -9.23 -1.40 9.54
C GLY A 68 -8.55 -2.40 10.49
N GLY A 69 -7.71 -1.88 11.39
CA GLY A 69 -6.95 -2.69 12.35
C GLY A 69 -5.45 -2.75 12.09
N TRP A 70 -5.00 -2.22 10.94
CA TRP A 70 -3.59 -2.10 10.60
C TRP A 70 -2.90 -0.88 11.23
N GLN A 71 -3.66 0.13 11.68
CA GLN A 71 -3.13 1.41 12.16
C GLN A 71 -2.23 1.22 13.38
N GLN A 72 -2.69 0.48 14.39
CA GLN A 72 -1.95 0.23 15.62
C GLN A 72 -0.67 -0.60 15.38
N PRO A 73 -0.71 -1.76 14.69
CA PRO A 73 0.51 -2.53 14.41
C PRO A 73 1.48 -1.77 13.50
N LEU A 74 1.01 -0.96 12.54
CA LEU A 74 1.87 -0.09 11.74
C LEU A 74 2.60 0.93 12.63
N SER A 75 1.87 1.59 13.54
CA SER A 75 2.46 2.54 14.48
C SER A 75 3.47 1.87 15.40
N ALA A 76 3.20 0.66 15.88
CA ALA A 76 4.13 -0.10 16.71
C ALA A 76 5.43 -0.44 15.96
N LEU A 77 5.33 -0.81 14.68
CA LEU A 77 6.48 -1.02 13.81
C LEU A 77 7.26 0.27 13.60
N ALA A 78 6.59 1.38 13.31
CA ALA A 78 7.22 2.68 13.06
C ALA A 78 7.98 3.26 14.26
N ILE A 79 7.67 2.82 15.49
CA ILE A 79 8.45 3.20 16.69
C ILE A 79 9.85 2.56 16.67
N ARG A 80 9.97 1.34 16.15
CA ARG A 80 11.20 0.53 16.24
C ARG A 80 11.96 0.43 14.92
N HIS A 81 11.25 0.56 13.81
CA HIS A 81 11.74 0.38 12.45
C HIS A 81 11.58 1.69 11.68
N GLU A 82 12.44 1.88 10.69
CA GLU A 82 12.26 2.95 9.71
C GLU A 82 11.22 2.48 8.69
N VAL A 83 9.95 2.85 8.90
CA VAL A 83 8.85 2.43 8.02
C VAL A 83 8.58 3.45 6.92
N VAL A 84 8.62 2.99 5.69
CA VAL A 84 8.16 3.70 4.49
C VAL A 84 6.91 2.99 3.98
N ALA A 85 5.78 3.69 4.02
CA ALA A 85 4.52 3.26 3.40
C ALA A 85 4.46 3.83 1.98
N VAL A 86 4.66 2.97 0.98
CA VAL A 86 4.38 3.25 -0.42
C VAL A 86 2.89 3.00 -0.65
N TRP A 87 2.13 4.08 -0.72
CA TRP A 87 0.69 4.05 -0.93
C TRP A 87 0.40 4.15 -2.43
N ILE A 88 -0.07 3.06 -3.02
CA ILE A 88 -0.45 3.00 -4.43
C ILE A 88 -1.89 3.49 -4.57
N THR A 89 -2.14 4.36 -5.55
CA THR A 89 -3.49 4.90 -5.83
C THR A 89 -3.80 4.78 -7.31
N ASP A 90 -5.01 4.36 -7.65
CA ASP A 90 -5.50 4.41 -9.03
C ASP A 90 -6.56 5.53 -9.20
N PRO A 91 -6.49 6.37 -10.25
CA PRO A 91 -7.54 7.35 -10.53
C PRO A 91 -8.94 6.73 -10.61
N ARG A 92 -9.05 5.52 -11.15
CA ARG A 92 -10.31 4.77 -11.34
C ARG A 92 -10.94 4.32 -10.02
N GLU A 93 -10.18 4.27 -8.92
CA GLU A 93 -10.73 4.08 -7.57
C GLU A 93 -11.51 5.32 -7.09
N GLY A 94 -11.30 6.48 -7.74
CA GLY A 94 -11.86 7.76 -7.33
C GLY A 94 -13.02 8.23 -8.18
N GLU A 95 -13.11 7.75 -9.41
CA GLU A 95 -14.12 8.16 -10.36
C GLU A 95 -14.62 6.99 -11.20
N ILE A 96 -15.92 7.00 -11.46
CA ILE A 96 -16.55 6.09 -12.40
C ILE A 96 -16.83 6.91 -13.68
N PRO A 97 -16.18 6.60 -14.82
CA PRO A 97 -16.47 7.27 -16.07
C PRO A 97 -17.87 6.90 -16.57
N ASP A 98 -18.47 7.77 -17.38
CA ASP A 98 -19.74 7.49 -18.05
C ASP A 98 -19.49 6.57 -19.24
N VAL A 99 -19.59 5.26 -19.01
CA VAL A 99 -19.35 4.20 -20.01
C VAL A 99 -20.60 3.36 -20.27
N GLY A 100 -21.77 3.84 -19.83
CA GLY A 100 -23.03 3.11 -19.95
C GLY A 100 -23.27 2.14 -18.81
N VAL A 101 -23.96 1.03 -19.09
CA VAL A 101 -24.24 -0.01 -18.12
C VAL A 101 -23.11 -1.03 -18.17
N VAL A 102 -22.41 -1.21 -17.05
CA VAL A 102 -21.28 -2.15 -16.95
C VAL A 102 -21.44 -3.06 -15.73
N THR A 103 -20.84 -4.23 -15.79
CA THR A 103 -20.75 -5.15 -14.67
C THR A 103 -19.48 -4.86 -13.89
N PHE A 104 -19.62 -4.56 -12.60
CA PHE A 104 -18.49 -4.52 -11.67
C PHE A 104 -18.37 -5.90 -11.05
N GLU A 105 -17.15 -6.41 -10.95
CA GLU A 105 -16.83 -7.66 -10.28
C GLU A 105 -15.91 -7.33 -9.10
N ASP A 106 -16.28 -7.81 -7.91
CA ASP A 106 -15.43 -7.80 -6.74
C ASP A 106 -14.28 -8.82 -6.96
N PRO A 107 -13.00 -8.37 -7.01
CA PRO A 107 -11.88 -9.27 -7.28
C PRO A 107 -11.59 -10.26 -6.13
N GLU A 108 -12.11 -10.03 -4.92
CA GLU A 108 -11.95 -10.92 -3.78
C GLU A 108 -13.05 -11.99 -3.70
N SER A 109 -14.30 -11.65 -4.02
CA SER A 109 -15.46 -12.57 -3.89
C SER A 109 -15.98 -13.12 -5.22
N GLY A 110 -15.67 -12.44 -6.34
CA GLY A 110 -16.27 -12.68 -7.65
C GLY A 110 -17.73 -12.21 -7.77
N GLU A 111 -18.26 -11.49 -6.77
CA GLU A 111 -19.61 -10.96 -6.81
C GLU A 111 -19.73 -9.92 -7.92
N GLN A 112 -20.76 -10.06 -8.76
CA GLN A 112 -21.01 -9.18 -9.89
C GLN A 112 -22.24 -8.32 -9.65
N ILE A 113 -22.08 -7.00 -9.83
CA ILE A 113 -23.18 -6.05 -9.77
C ILE A 113 -23.29 -5.29 -11.10
N LEU A 114 -24.53 -5.16 -11.60
CA LEU A 114 -24.81 -4.36 -12.79
C LEU A 114 -24.99 -2.89 -12.39
N VAL A 115 -24.19 -2.00 -12.96
CA VAL A 115 -24.14 -0.59 -12.57
C VAL A 115 -24.40 0.29 -13.78
N ASP A 116 -25.41 1.16 -13.67
CA ASP A 116 -25.65 2.21 -14.67
C ASP A 116 -24.78 3.44 -14.36
N THR A 117 -23.63 3.52 -15.03
CA THR A 117 -22.64 4.60 -14.83
C THR A 117 -23.09 5.94 -15.42
N ARG A 118 -24.20 5.98 -16.17
CA ARG A 118 -24.80 7.24 -16.70
C ARG A 118 -25.44 8.08 -15.59
N SER A 119 -25.72 7.49 -14.44
CA SER A 119 -26.31 8.19 -13.30
C SER A 119 -25.30 9.16 -12.68
N ALA A 120 -25.49 10.46 -12.94
CA ALA A 120 -24.68 11.51 -12.32
C ALA A 120 -24.74 11.47 -10.78
N HIS A 121 -25.88 11.09 -10.21
CA HIS A 121 -26.05 10.94 -8.76
C HIS A 121 -25.18 9.82 -8.20
N LEU A 122 -25.14 8.67 -8.88
CA LEU A 122 -24.27 7.55 -8.51
C LEU A 122 -22.79 7.96 -8.57
N ARG A 123 -22.36 8.56 -9.69
CA ARG A 123 -20.97 9.02 -9.86
C ARG A 123 -20.55 10.00 -8.77
N ALA A 124 -21.41 10.97 -8.45
CA ALA A 124 -21.14 11.95 -7.39
C ALA A 124 -21.02 11.28 -6.00
N ARG A 125 -21.91 10.33 -5.67
CA ARG A 125 -21.83 9.58 -4.41
C ARG A 125 -20.58 8.71 -4.32
N PHE A 126 -20.19 8.07 -5.41
CA PHE A 126 -18.96 7.27 -5.48
C PHE A 126 -17.73 8.15 -5.25
N GLN A 127 -17.61 9.27 -5.97
CA GLN A 127 -16.51 10.23 -5.81
C GLN A 127 -16.41 10.74 -4.36
N GLN A 128 -17.54 11.06 -3.72
CA GLN A 128 -17.57 11.49 -2.31
C GLN A 128 -17.10 10.39 -1.36
N ALA A 129 -17.56 9.15 -1.55
CA ALA A 129 -17.15 8.02 -0.73
C ALA A 129 -15.65 7.72 -0.89
N ALA A 130 -15.15 7.70 -2.13
CA ALA A 130 -13.73 7.48 -2.44
C ALA A 130 -12.84 8.59 -1.84
N ALA A 131 -13.26 9.86 -1.94
CA ALA A 131 -12.54 10.97 -1.32
C ALA A 131 -12.49 10.87 0.21
N ALA A 132 -13.60 10.47 0.85
CA ALA A 132 -13.66 10.25 2.29
C ALA A 132 -12.75 9.09 2.74
N GLN A 133 -12.75 7.98 1.98
CA GLN A 133 -11.89 6.84 2.24
C GLN A 133 -10.39 7.19 2.10
N ARG A 134 -10.00 7.86 1.01
CA ARG A 134 -8.62 8.35 0.82
C ARG A 134 -8.20 9.32 1.93
N GLY A 135 -9.08 10.23 2.33
CA GLY A 135 -8.85 11.14 3.45
C GLY A 135 -8.58 10.40 4.76
N THR A 136 -9.31 9.30 4.99
CA THR A 136 -9.15 8.44 6.18
C THR A 136 -7.81 7.70 6.14
N ILE A 137 -7.48 7.05 5.02
CA ILE A 137 -6.20 6.35 4.83
C ILE A 137 -5.03 7.30 5.03
N ARG A 138 -5.08 8.49 4.42
CA ARG A 138 -4.04 9.51 4.56
C ARG A 138 -3.86 9.92 6.03
N ALA A 139 -4.96 10.19 6.74
CA ALA A 139 -4.91 10.58 8.14
C ALA A 139 -4.31 9.46 9.02
N ASP A 140 -4.67 8.21 8.76
CA ASP A 140 -4.18 7.06 9.50
C ASP A 140 -2.70 6.78 9.26
N LEU A 141 -2.23 6.90 8.02
CA LEU A 141 -0.81 6.78 7.68
C LEU A 141 0.03 7.85 8.38
N LEU A 142 -0.44 9.11 8.39
CA LEU A 142 0.22 10.20 9.11
C LEU A 142 0.28 9.94 10.62
N ARG A 143 -0.81 9.46 11.22
CA ARG A 143 -0.87 9.10 12.65
C ARG A 143 0.07 7.95 12.99
N ALA A 144 0.22 6.98 12.08
CA ALA A 144 1.10 5.82 12.26
C ALA A 144 2.60 6.16 12.22
N ARG A 145 2.97 7.43 11.93
CA ARG A 145 4.37 7.91 11.87
C ARG A 145 5.23 7.22 10.81
N ALA A 146 4.61 6.56 9.82
CA ALA A 146 5.31 6.04 8.66
C ALA A 146 5.67 7.21 7.73
N ALA A 147 6.83 7.14 7.08
CA ALA A 147 7.09 8.01 5.94
C ALA A 147 6.19 7.55 4.78
N VAL A 148 5.40 8.46 4.20
CA VAL A 148 4.43 8.11 3.15
C VAL A 148 4.97 8.52 1.79
N ALA A 149 5.02 7.56 0.86
CA ALA A 149 5.27 7.77 -0.56
C ALA A 149 3.99 7.44 -1.32
N GLU A 150 3.20 8.47 -1.64
CA GLU A 150 1.99 8.31 -2.45
C GLU A 150 2.40 8.20 -3.93
N MET A 151 1.94 7.16 -4.62
CA MET A 151 2.29 6.88 -6.01
C MET A 151 1.03 6.53 -6.82
N SER A 152 0.84 7.21 -7.95
CA SER A 152 -0.27 6.97 -8.85
C SER A 152 0.08 5.92 -9.90
N THR A 153 -0.88 5.06 -10.25
CA THR A 153 -0.79 4.14 -11.39
C THR A 153 -0.91 4.85 -12.75
N GLU A 154 -1.35 6.12 -12.76
CA GLU A 154 -1.47 6.94 -13.98
C GLU A 154 -0.10 7.40 -14.53
N ALA A 155 0.89 7.53 -13.65
CA ALA A 155 2.22 8.01 -13.99
C ALA A 155 3.26 6.89 -13.88
N GLU A 156 4.40 7.05 -14.54
CA GLU A 156 5.50 6.09 -14.43
C GLU A 156 5.97 5.95 -12.97
N LEU A 157 6.08 4.71 -12.49
CA LEU A 157 6.40 4.42 -11.08
C LEU A 157 7.86 4.77 -10.72
N VAL A 158 8.80 4.55 -11.64
CA VAL A 158 10.24 4.74 -11.38
C VAL A 158 10.58 6.20 -11.06
N PRO A 159 10.15 7.20 -11.87
CA PRO A 159 10.37 8.61 -11.53
C PRO A 159 9.78 9.01 -10.18
N GLN A 160 8.57 8.53 -9.85
CA GLN A 160 7.90 8.81 -8.57
C GLN A 160 8.73 8.28 -7.38
N LEU A 161 9.23 7.05 -7.48
CA LEU A 161 10.10 6.45 -6.46
C LEU A 161 11.43 7.21 -6.31
N VAL A 162 12.07 7.59 -7.42
CA VAL A 162 13.31 8.37 -7.39
C VAL A 162 13.10 9.73 -6.71
N ALA A 163 12.00 10.43 -7.03
CA ALA A 163 11.67 11.71 -6.41
C ALA A 163 11.49 11.57 -4.89
N PHE A 164 10.77 10.53 -4.46
CA PHE A 164 10.58 10.24 -3.04
C PHE A 164 11.91 9.98 -2.30
N ILE A 165 12.81 9.16 -2.89
CA ILE A 165 14.12 8.87 -2.30
C ILE A 165 14.94 10.15 -2.13
N LYS A 166 15.01 11.00 -3.17
CA LYS A 166 15.74 12.28 -3.12
C LYS A 166 15.17 13.22 -2.04
N GLN A 167 13.85 13.31 -1.92
CA GLN A 167 13.21 14.12 -0.90
C GLN A 167 13.59 13.65 0.52
N ARG A 168 13.67 12.34 0.73
CA ARG A 168 14.11 11.76 2.01
C ARG A 168 15.57 12.00 2.34
N GLU A 169 16.46 11.89 1.36
CA GLU A 169 17.88 12.19 1.55
C GLU A 169 18.09 13.64 1.98
N ALA A 170 17.40 14.59 1.33
CA ALA A 170 17.45 15.99 1.71
C ALA A 170 16.95 16.24 3.15
N GLN A 171 15.86 15.59 3.56
CA GLN A 171 15.34 15.69 4.93
C GLN A 171 16.28 15.10 5.99
N ARG A 172 16.99 14.00 5.68
CA ARG A 172 18.00 13.40 6.58
C ARG A 172 19.20 14.34 6.74
N SER A 173 19.72 14.88 5.64
CA SER A 173 20.86 15.80 5.66
C SER A 173 20.55 17.11 6.38
N GLY A 174 19.35 17.69 6.18
CA GLY A 174 18.93 18.90 6.89
C GLY A 174 18.70 18.70 8.40
N ARG A 175 18.29 17.50 8.82
CA ARG A 175 18.09 17.15 10.24
C ARG A 175 19.43 16.92 10.97
N LEU A 176 20.43 16.36 10.30
CA LEU A 176 21.79 16.24 10.84
C LEU A 176 22.47 17.61 11.02
N ALA A 177 22.26 18.54 10.08
CA ALA A 177 22.79 19.90 10.18
C ALA A 177 22.19 20.72 11.35
N ARG A 178 20.94 20.45 11.75
CA ARG A 178 20.26 21.14 12.87
C ARG A 178 20.56 20.57 14.26
N VAL A 179 21.11 19.36 14.35
CA VAL A 179 21.47 18.73 15.65
C VAL A 179 22.91 19.05 16.06
N GLY A 180 23.73 19.55 15.12
CA GLY A 180 25.11 19.98 15.37
C GLY A 180 25.31 21.50 15.55
N ALA A 181 24.24 22.27 15.69
CA ALA A 181 24.25 23.72 15.93
C ALA A 181 23.54 24.03 17.25
#